data_AF-A0A519CNW0-F1
#
_entry.id   AF-A0A519CNW0-F1
#
_cell.length_a   1.000
_cell.length_b   1.000
_cell.length_c   1.000
_cell.angle_alpha   90.00
_cell.angle_beta   90.00
_cell.angle_gamma   90.00
#
_symmetry.space_group_name_H-M   'P 1'
#
loop_
_entity.id
_entity.type
_entity.pdbx_description
1 polymer ?
#
loop_
_entity_poly.entity_id
_entity_poly.type
_entity_poly.pdbx_seq_one_letter_code
_entity_poly.pdbx_strand_id
1 'polypeptide(L)'
;MSAAPAVEEAVAPVAEVAPVAAAVAVSAGASDELTAVFSGDRALTILFGSQTGNAAGLAEKTAKMAANYELTASVVDMDGYDPASLVGAKRVLIITSTWGEGDMPDNAEDFWQNVNKSS
;
A
#
# COMPACT_ATOMS: atom_id res chain seq x y z
N MET A 1 8.78 -39.21 -33.26
CA MET A 1 9.13 -37.80 -33.51
C MET A 1 8.41 -36.96 -32.49
N SER A 2 9.13 -36.55 -31.44
CA SER A 2 8.71 -35.51 -30.51
C SER A 2 8.51 -34.19 -31.25
N ALA A 3 7.47 -33.46 -30.87
CA ALA A 3 7.52 -32.05 -30.46
C ALA A 3 6.11 -31.47 -30.54
N ALA A 4 5.50 -31.28 -29.37
CA ALA A 4 4.38 -30.34 -29.23
C ALA A 4 4.96 -28.93 -29.38
N PRO A 5 4.39 -28.05 -30.22
CA PRO A 5 4.81 -26.66 -30.24
C PRO A 5 4.28 -25.93 -29.02
N ALA A 6 5.15 -25.12 -28.45
CA ALA A 6 4.95 -24.29 -27.28
C ALA A 6 3.73 -23.38 -27.42
N VAL A 7 2.92 -23.33 -26.37
CA VAL A 7 1.97 -22.26 -26.12
C VAL A 7 2.75 -21.03 -25.67
N GLU A 8 2.83 -20.06 -26.58
CA GLU A 8 3.27 -18.69 -26.32
C GLU A 8 2.16 -18.00 -25.52
N GLU A 9 2.39 -17.84 -24.22
CA GLU A 9 1.49 -17.15 -23.31
C GLU A 9 1.57 -15.65 -23.60
N ALA A 10 0.56 -15.17 -24.33
CA ALA A 10 0.38 -13.78 -24.68
C ALA A 10 0.29 -12.93 -23.42
N VAL A 11 1.34 -12.15 -23.17
CA VAL A 11 1.39 -11.11 -22.15
C VAL A 11 0.33 -10.07 -22.49
N ALA A 12 -0.81 -10.13 -21.79
CA ALA A 12 -1.84 -9.11 -21.87
C ALA A 12 -1.23 -7.76 -21.48
N PRO A 13 -1.38 -6.70 -22.29
CA PRO A 13 -0.83 -5.40 -21.95
C PRO A 13 -1.57 -4.87 -20.73
N VAL A 14 -0.83 -4.67 -19.64
CA VAL A 14 -1.32 -3.95 -18.45
C VAL A 14 -1.72 -2.57 -18.93
N ALA A 15 -3.03 -2.34 -18.99
CA ALA A 15 -3.59 -1.05 -19.34
C ALA A 15 -3.02 0.02 -18.40
N GLU A 16 -2.33 0.96 -19.01
CA GLU A 16 -1.84 2.19 -18.43
C GLU A 16 -3.01 2.92 -17.75
N VAL A 17 -3.08 2.84 -16.42
CA VAL A 17 -3.95 3.69 -15.63
C VAL A 17 -3.38 5.10 -15.70
N ALA A 18 -3.97 5.87 -16.61
CA ALA A 18 -3.76 7.30 -16.81
C ALA A 18 -3.68 8.05 -15.47
N PRO A 19 -2.80 9.06 -15.35
CA PRO A 19 -2.79 9.90 -14.16
C PRO A 19 -4.10 10.69 -14.11
N VAL A 20 -4.95 10.40 -13.11
CA VAL A 20 -6.02 11.32 -12.70
C VAL A 20 -5.33 12.49 -12.00
N ALA A 21 -4.76 13.38 -12.81
CA ALA A 21 -4.40 14.72 -12.41
C ALA A 21 -5.68 15.55 -12.43
N ALA A 22 -6.33 15.66 -11.29
CA ALA A 22 -7.24 16.75 -10.99
C ALA A 22 -7.02 17.14 -9.54
N ALA A 23 -6.06 18.04 -9.32
CA ALA A 23 -5.97 18.79 -8.08
C ALA A 23 -7.28 19.57 -7.92
N VAL A 24 -8.16 19.07 -7.05
CA VAL A 24 -9.35 19.82 -6.64
C VAL A 24 -8.84 20.92 -5.72
N ALA A 25 -8.70 22.13 -6.26
CA ALA A 25 -8.44 23.32 -5.47
C ALA A 25 -9.57 23.47 -4.45
N VAL A 26 -9.26 23.25 -3.16
CA VAL A 26 -10.19 23.52 -2.07
C VAL A 26 -10.35 25.03 -1.98
N SER A 27 -11.51 25.52 -2.42
CA SER A 27 -11.93 26.91 -2.31
C SER A 27 -11.85 27.38 -0.86
N ALA A 28 -11.29 28.57 -0.66
CA ALA A 28 -11.21 29.26 0.62
C ALA A 28 -12.60 29.38 1.26
N GLY A 29 -12.84 28.53 2.26
CA GLY A 29 -14.11 28.41 2.97
C GLY A 29 -14.20 27.17 3.86
N ALA A 30 -13.06 26.61 4.28
CA ALA A 30 -13.06 25.54 5.27
C ALA A 30 -13.47 26.13 6.62
N SER A 31 -14.57 25.65 7.19
CA SER A 31 -14.97 25.95 8.56
C SER A 31 -13.85 25.57 9.54
N ASP A 32 -13.69 26.32 10.64
CA ASP A 32 -12.67 26.04 11.68
C ASP A 32 -12.66 24.58 12.15
N GLU A 33 -13.84 23.95 12.12
CA GLU A 33 -14.04 22.55 12.44
C GLU A 33 -13.35 21.62 11.41
N LEU A 34 -13.46 21.93 10.12
CA LEU A 34 -12.79 21.19 9.05
C LEU A 34 -11.27 21.37 9.14
N THR A 35 -10.80 22.59 9.42
CA THR A 35 -9.38 22.87 9.67
C THR A 35 -8.87 22.16 10.93
N ALA A 36 -9.70 21.95 11.94
CA ALA A 36 -9.34 21.15 13.11
C ALA A 36 -9.19 19.66 12.78
N VAL A 37 -10.02 19.09 11.90
CA VAL A 37 -9.81 17.72 11.36
C VAL A 37 -8.55 17.67 10.48
N PHE A 38 -8.35 18.75 9.69
CA PHE A 38 -7.14 19.32 9.08
C PHE A 38 -5.85 19.35 9.93
N SER A 39 -5.97 19.39 11.24
CA SER A 39 -4.88 19.73 12.15
C SER A 39 -4.42 18.52 12.96
N GLY A 40 -3.12 18.42 13.22
CA GLY A 40 -2.50 17.33 13.99
C GLY A 40 -1.59 16.44 13.16
N ASP A 41 -1.04 15.41 13.79
CA ASP A 41 -0.11 14.46 13.16
C ASP A 41 -0.71 13.89 11.86
N ARG A 42 -0.01 14.10 10.74
CA ARG A 42 -0.36 13.74 9.37
C ARG A 42 0.40 12.50 8.88
N ALA A 43 1.17 11.85 9.76
CA ALA A 43 1.91 10.65 9.41
C ALA A 43 0.96 9.51 9.01
N LEU A 44 1.30 8.86 7.91
CA LEU A 44 0.66 7.64 7.40
C LEU A 44 1.76 6.61 7.14
N THR A 45 1.70 5.48 7.84
CA THR A 45 2.58 4.34 7.55
C THR A 45 1.86 3.41 6.58
N ILE A 46 2.46 3.11 5.44
CA ILE A 46 1.94 2.17 4.45
C ILE A 46 2.85 0.95 4.45
N LEU A 47 2.34 -0.16 4.98
CA LEU A 47 3.01 -1.45 4.98
C LEU A 47 2.61 -2.23 3.73
N PHE A 48 3.57 -2.86 3.04
CA PHE A 48 3.26 -3.68 1.88
C PHE A 48 3.77 -5.13 1.96
N GLY A 49 2.92 -6.06 1.56
CA GLY A 49 3.23 -7.48 1.39
C GLY A 49 3.16 -7.83 -0.10
N SER A 50 4.28 -8.19 -0.74
CA SER A 50 4.29 -8.49 -2.17
C SER A 50 5.34 -9.53 -2.58
N GLN A 51 4.91 -10.53 -3.37
CA GLN A 51 5.82 -11.51 -3.98
C GLN A 51 6.48 -11.00 -5.27
N THR A 52 5.70 -10.35 -6.13
CA THR A 52 6.12 -9.91 -7.48
C THR A 52 6.15 -8.39 -7.64
N GLY A 53 5.93 -7.63 -6.55
CA GLY A 53 5.98 -6.16 -6.55
C GLY A 53 4.69 -5.45 -6.91
N ASN A 54 3.60 -6.16 -7.21
CA ASN A 54 2.29 -5.54 -7.52
C ASN A 54 1.76 -4.69 -6.34
N ALA A 55 1.81 -5.23 -5.12
CA ALA A 55 1.35 -4.53 -3.92
C ALA A 55 2.30 -3.40 -3.52
N ALA A 56 3.62 -3.58 -3.73
CA ALA A 56 4.61 -2.51 -3.54
C ALA A 56 4.33 -1.31 -4.46
N GLY A 57 4.10 -1.57 -5.75
CA GLY A 57 3.74 -0.53 -6.72
C GLY A 57 2.43 0.19 -6.38
N LEU A 58 1.45 -0.51 -5.79
CA LEU A 58 0.22 0.11 -5.27
C LEU A 58 0.51 0.98 -4.04
N ALA A 59 1.36 0.52 -3.12
CA ALA A 59 1.75 1.29 -1.94
C ALA A 59 2.44 2.62 -2.31
N GLU A 60 3.36 2.59 -3.27
CA GLU A 60 4.00 3.80 -3.77
C GLU A 60 3.02 4.76 -4.45
N LYS A 61 2.08 4.25 -5.24
CA LYS A 61 1.03 5.07 -5.87
C LYS A 61 0.14 5.72 -4.81
N THR A 62 -0.23 4.95 -3.78
CA THR A 62 -1.02 5.47 -2.66
C THR A 62 -0.24 6.52 -1.87
N ALA A 63 1.06 6.35 -1.66
CA ALA A 63 1.89 7.36 -1.00
C ALA A 63 1.93 8.67 -1.79
N LYS A 64 2.05 8.60 -3.13
CA LYS A 64 1.97 9.78 -4.01
C LYS A 64 0.60 10.45 -3.94
N MET A 65 -0.47 9.65 -3.87
CA MET A 65 -1.84 10.17 -3.73
C MET A 65 -2.06 10.81 -2.35
N ALA A 66 -1.46 10.26 -1.29
CA ALA A 66 -1.58 10.76 0.08
C ALA A 66 -1.03 12.20 0.21
N ALA A 67 -0.03 12.57 -0.59
CA ALA A 67 0.49 13.94 -0.64
C ALA A 67 -0.59 14.96 -1.07
N ASN A 68 -1.55 14.57 -1.92
CA ASN A 68 -2.67 15.43 -2.33
C ASN A 68 -3.64 15.73 -1.16
N TYR A 69 -3.58 14.94 -0.09
CA TYR A 69 -4.40 15.09 1.12
C TYR A 69 -3.58 15.66 2.29
N GLU A 70 -2.42 16.25 2.00
CA GLU A 70 -1.50 16.80 3.02
C GLU A 70 -1.01 15.75 4.03
N LEU A 71 -1.04 14.46 3.66
CA LEU A 71 -0.54 13.37 4.50
C LEU A 71 0.95 13.12 4.24
N THR A 72 1.69 12.84 5.30
CA THR A 72 3.10 12.41 5.22
C THR A 72 3.14 10.89 5.20
N ALA A 73 3.08 10.32 4.00
CA ALA A 73 3.12 8.87 3.81
C ALA A 73 4.55 8.32 3.80
N SER A 74 4.78 7.24 4.54
CA SER A 74 6.00 6.43 4.50
C SER A 74 5.64 5.02 4.04
N VAL A 75 6.29 4.54 2.98
CA VAL A 75 6.11 3.17 2.48
C VAL A 75 7.20 2.30 3.08
N VAL A 76 6.81 1.19 3.70
CA VAL A 76 7.70 0.28 4.41
C VAL A 76 7.37 -1.14 4.02
N ASP A 77 8.40 -1.95 3.79
CA ASP A 77 8.24 -3.39 3.59
C ASP A 77 7.74 -4.02 4.90
N MET A 78 6.87 -5.01 4.81
CA MET A 78 6.49 -5.80 5.99
C MET A 78 7.65 -6.64 6.49
N ASP A 79 8.62 -6.97 5.62
CA ASP A 79 9.82 -7.69 6.01
C ASP A 79 10.69 -6.83 6.93
N GLY A 80 11.00 -7.37 8.12
CA GLY A 80 11.77 -6.67 9.14
C GLY A 80 11.06 -5.51 9.86
N TYR A 81 9.76 -5.27 9.62
CA TYR A 81 9.01 -4.26 10.38
C TYR A 81 8.60 -4.77 11.76
N ASP A 82 8.96 -4.04 12.81
CA ASP A 82 8.58 -4.37 14.19
C ASP A 82 7.12 -4.00 14.47
N PRO A 83 6.21 -4.97 14.73
CA PRO A 83 4.82 -4.69 15.02
C PRO A 83 4.59 -3.84 16.28
N ALA A 84 5.55 -3.79 17.21
CA ALA A 84 5.44 -2.90 18.37
C ALA A 84 5.39 -1.42 17.97
N SER A 85 5.96 -1.07 16.80
CA SER A 85 5.91 0.28 16.23
C SER A 85 4.49 0.72 15.83
N LEU A 86 3.56 -0.22 15.65
CA LEU A 86 2.15 0.06 15.34
C LEU A 86 1.45 0.79 16.49
N VAL A 87 1.85 0.55 17.74
CA VAL A 87 1.21 1.13 18.93
C VAL A 87 1.34 2.67 18.94
N GLY A 88 2.43 3.21 18.39
CA GLY A 88 2.65 4.64 18.26
C GLY A 88 2.10 5.24 16.95
N ALA A 89 1.76 4.41 15.98
CA ALA A 89 1.33 4.87 14.67
C ALA A 89 -0.14 5.31 14.68
N LYS A 90 -0.40 6.58 14.36
CA LYS A 90 -1.77 7.11 14.32
C LYS A 90 -2.58 6.63 13.12
N ARG A 91 -1.91 6.39 12.00
CA ARG A 91 -2.52 5.89 10.77
C ARG A 91 -1.61 4.86 10.13
N VAL A 92 -2.18 3.68 9.91
CA VAL A 92 -1.52 2.57 9.25
C VAL A 92 -2.43 2.08 8.12
N LEU A 93 -1.85 1.94 6.93
CA LEU A 93 -2.47 1.31 5.78
C LEU A 93 -1.65 0.05 5.46
N ILE A 94 -2.33 -1.06 5.24
CA ILE A 94 -1.72 -2.35 4.94
C ILE A 94 -2.18 -2.76 3.55
N ILE A 95 -1.23 -2.97 2.63
CA ILE A 95 -1.49 -3.40 1.26
C ILE A 95 -0.76 -4.72 1.04
N THR A 96 -1.48 -5.83 1.14
CA THR A 96 -0.91 -7.17 0.92
C THR A 96 -1.58 -7.84 -0.26
N SER A 97 -0.80 -8.54 -1.08
CA SER A 97 -1.32 -9.57 -1.98
C SER A 97 -1.64 -10.84 -1.20
N THR A 98 -2.40 -11.74 -1.83
CA THR A 98 -2.45 -13.15 -1.44
C THR A 98 -1.67 -13.97 -2.46
N TRP A 99 -1.18 -15.14 -2.05
CA TRP A 99 -0.44 -16.07 -2.90
C TRP A 99 -0.98 -17.49 -2.76
N GLY A 100 -0.83 -18.31 -3.80
CA GLY A 100 -1.29 -19.71 -3.80
C GLY A 100 -2.79 -19.85 -3.50
N GLU A 101 -3.10 -20.59 -2.44
CA GLU A 101 -4.47 -20.90 -1.98
C GLU A 101 -5.00 -19.86 -0.97
N GLY A 102 -4.45 -18.63 -1.00
CA GLY A 102 -4.88 -17.54 -0.11
C GLY A 102 -3.91 -17.24 1.03
N ASP A 103 -2.69 -17.75 0.97
CA ASP A 103 -1.64 -17.45 1.93
C ASP A 103 -1.09 -16.03 1.75
N MET A 104 -0.39 -15.54 2.77
CA MET A 104 0.34 -14.28 2.69
C MET A 104 1.63 -14.45 1.87
N PRO A 105 2.15 -13.37 1.24
CA PRO A 105 3.45 -13.41 0.59
C PRO A 105 4.56 -13.62 1.61
N ASP A 106 5.71 -14.13 1.16
CA ASP A 106 6.82 -14.51 2.04
C ASP A 106 7.30 -13.32 2.90
N ASN A 107 7.33 -12.12 2.31
CA ASN A 107 7.76 -10.89 2.99
C ASN A 107 6.78 -10.41 4.10
N ALA A 108 5.57 -10.97 4.18
CA ALA A 108 4.57 -10.61 5.19
C ALA A 108 4.41 -11.68 6.29
N GLU A 109 5.07 -12.84 6.15
CA GLU A 109 4.89 -13.98 7.04
C GLU A 109 5.33 -13.66 8.47
N ASP A 110 6.55 -13.15 8.64
CA ASP A 110 7.11 -12.81 9.96
C ASP A 110 6.27 -11.74 10.67
N PHE A 111 5.87 -10.70 9.94
CA PHE A 111 5.00 -9.65 10.45
C PHE A 111 3.66 -10.23 10.93
N TRP A 112 3.01 -11.08 10.12
CA TRP A 112 1.74 -11.72 10.47
C TRP A 112 1.85 -12.60 11.72
N GLN A 113 2.91 -13.43 11.80
CA GLN A 113 3.14 -14.29 12.95
C GLN A 113 3.31 -13.47 14.24
N ASN A 114 4.08 -12.37 14.18
CA ASN A 114 4.34 -11.54 15.35
C ASN A 114 3.09 -10.80 15.83
N VAL A 115 2.25 -10.32 14.91
CA VAL A 115 0.95 -9.71 15.24
C VAL A 115 0.02 -10.75 15.87
N ASN A 116 -0.07 -11.97 15.30
CA ASN A 116 -1.00 -12.99 15.78
C ASN A 116 -0.55 -13.66 17.10
N LYS A 117 0.77 -13.72 17.38
CA LYS A 117 1.31 -14.21 18.67
C LYS A 117 1.08 -13.24 19.83
N SER A 118 0.83 -11.96 19.53
CA SER A 118 0.60 -10.92 20.52
C SER A 118 -0.85 -11.00 21.05
N SER A 119 -1.16 -12.07 21.80
CA SER A 119 -2.39 -12.24 22.59
C SER A 119 -2.15 -12.00 24.08
#